data_AF-A0A6J1WJ75-F1
#
_entry.id   AF-A0A6J1WJ75-F1
#
_cell.length_a   1.000
_cell.length_b   1.000
_cell.length_c   1.000
_cell.angle_alpha   90.00
_cell.angle_beta   90.00
_cell.angle_gamma   90.00
#
_symmetry.space_group_name_H-M   'P 1'
#
loop_
_entity.id
_entity.type
_entity.pdbx_description
1 polymer ?
#
loop_
_entity_poly.entity_id
_entity_poly.type
_entity_poly.pdbx_seq_one_letter_code
_entity_poly.pdbx_strand_id
1 'polypeptide(L)'
;MEINEPTPEALQRKLYFLLEQLQDMARELPQKYQMRVPIELLSGLANCLLNDTVFEIVKGLMEIQHVTEKHLFQQRLQIINKHTLEIQNMIKNVPSPEQQELQKTILLSKHRDELKQTDMKLVIQLDQKVSDQQVTLEKAGVPGFFVTNKPIEVKVQMYLLDFILRLSKMDIPN
;
A
#
# COMPACT_ATOMS: atom_id res chain seq x y z
N MET A 1 -16.71 25.06 -27.93
CA MET A 1 -16.66 23.59 -27.70
C MET A 1 -17.65 23.32 -26.59
N GLU A 2 -18.82 22.81 -26.94
CA GLU A 2 -19.83 22.40 -25.95
C GLU A 2 -19.26 21.21 -25.19
N ILE A 3 -19.00 21.42 -23.90
CA ILE A 3 -18.70 20.34 -22.97
C ILE A 3 -20.05 19.63 -22.79
N ASN A 4 -20.28 18.55 -23.54
CA ASN A 4 -21.48 17.73 -23.37
C ASN A 4 -21.46 17.16 -21.96
N GLU A 5 -22.20 17.79 -21.05
CA GLU A 5 -22.45 17.24 -19.73
C GLU A 5 -23.15 15.88 -19.88
N PRO A 6 -22.72 14.85 -19.13
CA PRO A 6 -23.30 13.52 -19.23
C PRO A 6 -24.79 13.56 -18.86
N THR A 7 -25.62 12.94 -19.70
CA THR A 7 -27.07 12.86 -19.44
C THR A 7 -27.36 12.13 -18.12
N PRO A 8 -28.46 12.45 -17.40
CA PRO A 8 -28.85 11.73 -16.19
C PRO A 8 -28.95 10.21 -16.39
N GLU A 9 -29.42 9.77 -17.56
CA GLU A 9 -29.54 8.36 -17.93
C GLU A 9 -28.16 7.70 -18.08
N ALA A 10 -27.18 8.41 -18.63
CA ALA A 10 -25.81 7.94 -18.74
C ALA A 10 -25.14 7.78 -17.37
N LEU A 11 -25.29 8.78 -16.49
CA LEU A 11 -24.81 8.71 -15.10
C LEU A 11 -25.45 7.55 -14.33
N GLN A 12 -26.74 7.33 -14.53
CA GLN A 12 -27.46 6.23 -13.89
C GLN A 12 -26.95 4.85 -14.38
N ARG A 13 -26.70 4.70 -15.69
CA ARG A 13 -26.10 3.47 -16.25
C ARG A 13 -24.70 3.22 -15.69
N LYS A 14 -23.86 4.26 -15.63
CA LYS A 14 -22.53 4.20 -15.02
C LYS A 14 -22.62 3.77 -13.55
N LEU A 15 -23.54 4.37 -12.78
CA LEU A 15 -23.73 4.03 -11.36
C LEU A 15 -24.13 2.57 -11.15
N TYR A 16 -25.10 2.06 -11.93
CA TYR A 16 -25.52 0.67 -11.82
C TYR A 16 -24.40 -0.30 -12.17
N PHE A 17 -23.67 -0.02 -13.25
CA PHE A 17 -22.51 -0.81 -13.63
C PHE A 17 -21.46 -0.85 -12.50
N LEU A 18 -21.07 0.31 -11.97
CA LEU A 18 -20.09 0.39 -10.88
C LEU A 18 -20.56 -0.38 -9.64
N LEU A 19 -21.83 -0.23 -9.26
CA LEU A 19 -22.39 -0.91 -8.10
C LEU A 19 -22.45 -2.43 -8.29
N GLU A 20 -22.84 -2.91 -9.46
CA GLU A 20 -22.86 -4.34 -9.78
C GLU A 20 -21.46 -4.96 -9.67
N GLN A 21 -20.47 -4.34 -10.32
CA GLN A 21 -19.08 -4.78 -10.24
C GLN A 21 -18.55 -4.75 -8.80
N LEU A 22 -18.89 -3.73 -8.00
CA LEU A 22 -18.52 -3.65 -6.59
C LEU A 22 -19.14 -4.76 -5.74
N GLN A 23 -20.40 -5.11 -5.99
CA GLN A 23 -21.06 -6.21 -5.28
C GLN A 23 -20.43 -7.55 -5.62
N ASP A 24 -20.10 -7.79 -6.89
CA ASP A 24 -19.46 -9.03 -7.31
C ASP A 24 -18.08 -9.19 -6.66
N MET A 25 -17.26 -8.14 -6.69
CA MET A 25 -15.97 -8.15 -6.00
C MET A 25 -16.11 -8.34 -4.47
N ALA A 26 -17.16 -7.77 -3.85
CA ALA A 26 -17.43 -7.96 -2.42
C ALA A 26 -17.85 -9.40 -2.08
N ARG A 27 -18.52 -10.13 -3.00
CA ARG A 27 -18.91 -11.54 -2.83
C ARG A 27 -17.71 -12.48 -2.86
N GLU A 28 -16.62 -12.11 -3.54
CA GLU A 28 -15.37 -12.88 -3.59
C GLU A 28 -14.55 -12.78 -2.30
N LEU A 29 -14.89 -11.86 -1.40
CA LEU A 29 -14.13 -11.65 -0.15
C LEU A 29 -14.36 -12.78 0.87
N PRO A 30 -13.35 -13.11 1.69
CA PRO A 30 -13.57 -13.94 2.88
C PRO A 30 -14.65 -13.35 3.79
N GLN A 31 -15.52 -14.21 4.34
CA GLN A 31 -16.73 -13.82 5.09
C GLN A 31 -16.48 -12.75 6.18
N LYS A 32 -15.35 -12.84 6.90
CA LYS A 32 -14.97 -11.88 7.94
C LYS A 32 -14.78 -10.44 7.45
N TYR A 33 -14.43 -10.25 6.18
CA TYR A 33 -14.28 -8.94 5.54
C TYR A 33 -15.54 -8.54 4.81
N GLN A 34 -16.24 -9.49 4.18
CA GLN A 34 -17.52 -9.24 3.51
C GLN A 34 -18.55 -8.61 4.45
N MET A 35 -18.65 -9.07 5.71
CA MET A 35 -19.55 -8.48 6.72
C MET A 35 -19.22 -7.03 7.10
N ARG A 36 -18.05 -6.52 6.70
CA ARG A 36 -17.62 -5.13 6.92
C ARG A 36 -17.85 -4.25 5.68
N VAL A 37 -18.37 -4.82 4.60
CA VAL A 37 -18.63 -4.14 3.33
C VAL A 37 -20.13 -4.22 3.03
N PRO A 38 -20.97 -3.46 3.76
CA PRO A 38 -22.41 -3.45 3.52
C PRO A 38 -22.73 -2.79 2.18
N ILE A 39 -23.91 -3.09 1.64
CA ILE A 39 -24.37 -2.51 0.37
C ILE A 39 -24.38 -0.98 0.36
N GLU A 40 -24.70 -0.35 1.49
CA GLU A 40 -24.69 1.11 1.64
C GLU A 40 -23.29 1.69 1.39
N LEU A 41 -22.24 1.03 1.88
CA LEU A 41 -20.86 1.43 1.63
C LEU A 41 -20.51 1.32 0.14
N LEU A 42 -20.92 0.22 -0.52
CA LEU A 42 -20.68 0.02 -1.95
C LEU A 42 -21.43 1.05 -2.79
N SER A 43 -22.67 1.38 -2.43
CA SER A 43 -23.46 2.43 -3.09
C SER A 43 -22.80 3.80 -2.93
N GLY A 44 -22.32 4.13 -1.73
CA GLY A 44 -21.56 5.37 -1.50
C GLY A 44 -20.30 5.42 -2.35
N LEU A 45 -19.55 4.32 -2.39
CA LEU A 45 -18.32 4.22 -3.19
C LEU A 45 -18.61 4.35 -4.69
N ALA A 46 -19.65 3.68 -5.21
CA ALA A 46 -20.05 3.78 -6.61
C ALA A 46 -20.37 5.22 -7.02
N ASN A 47 -21.07 5.97 -6.16
CA ASN A 47 -21.35 7.40 -6.38
C ASN A 47 -20.07 8.24 -6.40
N CYS A 48 -19.13 7.97 -5.48
CA CYS A 48 -17.84 8.66 -5.41
C CYS A 48 -17.00 8.43 -6.68
N LEU A 49 -17.12 7.24 -7.28
CA LEU A 49 -16.41 6.84 -8.51
C LEU A 49 -17.07 7.29 -9.81
N LEU A 50 -18.20 8.01 -9.76
CA LEU A 50 -18.79 8.62 -10.96
C LEU A 50 -17.85 9.64 -11.59
N ASN A 51 -17.09 10.35 -10.76
CA ASN A 51 -16.03 11.27 -11.18
C ASN A 51 -14.67 10.58 -11.13
N ASP A 52 -13.89 10.72 -12.19
CA ASP A 52 -12.61 10.04 -12.34
C ASP A 52 -11.51 10.56 -11.38
N THR A 53 -11.75 11.67 -10.68
CA THR A 53 -10.84 12.24 -9.68
C THR A 53 -10.39 11.22 -8.64
N VAL A 54 -11.29 10.35 -8.17
CA VAL A 54 -10.96 9.34 -7.15
C VAL A 54 -10.02 8.27 -7.72
N PHE A 55 -10.21 7.87 -8.98
CA PHE A 55 -9.29 6.96 -9.66
C PHE A 55 -7.90 7.57 -9.77
N GLU A 56 -7.81 8.86 -10.12
CA GLU A 56 -6.52 9.56 -10.23
C GLU A 56 -5.82 9.73 -8.87
N ILE A 57 -6.57 10.02 -7.80
CA ILE A 57 -6.02 10.05 -6.44
C ILE A 57 -5.42 8.69 -6.08
N VAL A 58 -6.16 7.60 -6.29
CA VAL A 58 -5.70 6.25 -5.93
C VAL A 58 -4.49 5.83 -6.77
N LYS A 59 -4.45 6.16 -8.07
CA LYS A 59 -3.26 5.94 -8.91
C LYS A 59 -2.04 6.71 -8.40
N GLY A 60 -2.20 7.99 -8.07
CA GLY A 60 -1.12 8.81 -7.52
C GLY A 60 -0.60 8.29 -6.19
N LEU A 61 -1.48 7.85 -5.29
CA LEU A 61 -1.08 7.22 -4.01
C LEU A 61 -0.31 5.92 -4.22
N MET A 62 -0.68 5.12 -5.22
CA MET A 62 0.02 3.88 -5.59
C MET A 62 1.42 4.15 -6.14
N GLU A 63 1.58 5.18 -6.98
CA GLU A 63 2.89 5.60 -7.48
C GLU A 63 3.81 6.08 -6.35
N ILE A 64 3.28 6.93 -5.45
CA ILE A 64 4.02 7.41 -4.28
C ILE A 64 4.44 6.24 -3.38
N GLN A 65 3.55 5.26 -3.18
CA GLN A 65 3.86 4.04 -2.44
C GLN A 65 5.00 3.26 -3.10
N HIS A 66 4.93 3.03 -4.41
CA HIS A 66 5.95 2.27 -5.13
C HIS A 66 7.33 2.93 -5.04
N VAL A 67 7.40 4.25 -5.24
CA VAL A 67 8.66 5.00 -5.10
C VAL A 67 9.20 4.91 -3.67
N THR A 68 8.33 5.01 -2.67
CA THR A 68 8.71 4.91 -1.26
C THR A 68 9.25 3.51 -0.92
N GLU A 69 8.53 2.45 -1.31
CA GLU A 69 8.96 1.06 -1.09
C GLU A 69 10.30 0.77 -1.76
N LYS A 70 10.50 1.24 -3.00
CA LYS A 70 11.78 1.12 -3.70
C LYS A 70 12.90 1.82 -2.95
N HIS A 71 12.65 3.02 -2.43
CA HIS A 71 13.63 3.77 -1.65
C HIS A 71 14.00 3.05 -0.34
N LEU A 72 13.02 2.57 0.43
CA LEU A 72 13.24 1.83 1.67
C LEU A 72 13.98 0.51 1.43
N PHE A 73 13.65 -0.20 0.35
CA PHE A 73 14.36 -1.40 -0.07
C PHE A 73 15.84 -1.11 -0.39
N GLN A 74 16.12 -0.01 -1.11
CA GLN A 74 17.48 0.43 -1.40
C GLN A 74 18.25 0.78 -0.12
N GLN A 75 17.64 1.46 0.85
CA GLN A 75 18.26 1.73 2.16
C GLN A 75 18.66 0.43 2.88
N ARG A 76 17.77 -0.56 2.90
CA ARG A 76 18.07 -1.87 3.49
C ARG A 76 19.23 -2.56 2.79
N LEU A 77 19.25 -2.53 1.46
CA LEU A 77 20.31 -3.13 0.64
C LEU A 77 21.68 -2.48 0.90
N GLN A 78 21.73 -1.16 1.10
CA GLN A 78 22.97 -0.45 1.43
C GLN A 78 23.61 -0.96 2.73
N ILE A 79 22.81 -1.20 3.77
CA ILE A 79 23.29 -1.76 5.05
C ILE A 79 23.83 -3.17 4.85
N ILE A 80 23.12 -4.03 4.11
CA ILE A 80 23.56 -5.41 3.83
C ILE A 80 24.89 -5.41 3.07
N ASN A 81 25.04 -4.54 2.07
CA ASN A 81 26.27 -4.42 1.29
C ASN A 81 27.42 -3.91 2.16
N LYS A 82 27.18 -2.91 3.02
CA LYS A 82 28.15 -2.43 4.01
C LYS A 82 28.63 -3.57 4.92
N HIS A 83 27.70 -4.33 5.49
CA HIS A 83 28.02 -5.48 6.35
C HIS A 83 28.87 -6.53 5.62
N THR A 84 28.53 -6.82 4.36
CA THR A 84 29.28 -7.76 3.52
C THR A 84 30.73 -7.29 3.29
N LEU A 85 30.93 -6.00 3.00
CA LEU A 85 32.26 -5.41 2.81
C LEU A 85 33.07 -5.39 4.11
N GLU A 86 32.43 -5.09 5.24
CA GLU A 86 33.08 -5.11 6.56
C GLU A 86 33.60 -6.51 6.91
N ILE A 87 32.82 -7.56 6.63
CA ILE A 87 33.26 -8.96 6.83
C ILE A 87 34.45 -9.28 5.92
N GLN A 88 34.40 -8.91 4.63
CA GLN A 88 35.49 -9.16 3.70
C GLN A 88 36.79 -8.44 4.12
N ASN A 89 36.68 -7.19 4.57
CA ASN A 89 37.83 -6.42 5.03
C ASN A 89 38.41 -6.98 6.33
N MET A 90 37.56 -7.43 7.26
CA MET A 90 38.02 -8.09 8.49
C MET A 90 38.82 -9.37 8.16
N ILE A 91 38.32 -10.21 7.25
CA ILE A 91 39.03 -11.44 6.84
C ILE A 91 40.39 -11.13 6.21
N LYS A 92 40.49 -10.07 5.41
CA LYS A 92 41.76 -9.68 4.76
C LYS A 92 42.79 -9.12 5.74
N ASN A 93 42.35 -8.44 6.80
CA ASN A 93 43.24 -7.70 7.70
C ASN A 93 43.67 -8.50 8.94
N VAL A 94 43.04 -9.62 9.24
CA VAL A 94 43.36 -10.47 10.41
C VAL A 94 44.00 -11.76 9.91
N PRO A 95 45.29 -12.02 10.17
CA PRO A 95 45.97 -13.20 9.62
C PRO A 95 45.75 -14.50 10.42
N SER A 96 45.35 -14.43 11.69
CA SER A 96 45.16 -15.61 12.55
C SER A 96 43.73 -16.16 12.48
N PRO A 97 43.53 -17.46 12.19
CA PRO A 97 42.19 -18.08 12.14
C PRO A 97 41.38 -17.96 13.44
N GLU A 98 42.03 -18.13 14.59
CA GLU A 98 41.36 -18.04 15.91
C GLU A 98 40.89 -16.60 16.20
N GLN A 99 41.70 -15.60 15.83
CA GLN A 99 41.34 -14.19 15.99
C GLN A 99 40.25 -13.76 15.00
N GLN A 100 40.25 -14.32 13.78
CA GLN A 100 39.20 -14.10 12.80
C GLN A 100 37.84 -14.60 13.31
N GLU A 101 37.79 -15.79 13.91
CA GLU A 101 36.51 -16.37 14.37
C GLU A 101 35.87 -15.56 15.51
N LEU A 102 36.68 -15.13 16.49
CA LEU A 102 36.21 -14.28 17.57
C LEU A 102 35.71 -12.92 17.06
N GLN A 103 36.51 -12.24 16.21
CA GLN A 103 36.13 -10.94 15.65
C GLN A 103 34.90 -11.04 14.75
N LYS A 104 34.80 -12.10 13.94
CA LYS A 104 33.64 -12.36 13.09
C LYS A 104 32.37 -12.52 13.92
N THR A 105 32.43 -13.26 15.03
CA THR A 105 31.27 -13.47 15.91
C THR A 105 30.77 -12.16 16.51
N ILE A 106 31.69 -11.33 17.01
CA ILE A 106 31.36 -10.01 17.57
C ILE A 106 30.76 -9.11 16.47
N LEU A 107 31.37 -9.10 15.29
CA LEU A 107 30.92 -8.29 14.16
C LEU A 107 29.52 -8.69 13.68
N LEU A 108 29.26 -9.99 13.55
CA LEU A 108 27.94 -10.51 13.15
C LEU A 108 26.85 -10.17 14.17
N SER A 109 27.18 -10.21 15.47
CA SER A 109 26.25 -9.78 16.51
C SER A 109 25.87 -8.31 16.33
N LYS A 110 26.87 -7.44 16.11
CA LYS A 110 26.64 -6.01 15.86
C LYS A 110 25.83 -5.75 14.60
N HIS A 111 26.14 -6.45 13.50
CA HIS A 111 25.42 -6.36 12.24
C HIS A 111 23.95 -6.76 12.40
N ARG A 112 23.67 -7.82 13.16
CA ARG A 112 22.31 -8.27 13.46
C ARG A 112 21.51 -7.19 14.18
N ASP A 113 22.09 -6.54 15.18
CA ASP A 113 21.41 -5.48 15.94
C ASP A 113 21.18 -4.23 15.08
N GLU A 114 22.18 -3.80 14.29
CA GLU A 114 22.06 -2.68 13.36
C GLU A 114 20.99 -2.93 12.29
N LEU A 115 20.94 -4.15 11.74
CA LEU A 115 19.94 -4.54 10.75
C LEU A 115 18.54 -4.54 11.37
N LYS A 116 18.38 -5.08 12.58
CA LYS A 116 17.10 -5.08 13.31
C LYS A 116 16.61 -3.65 13.57
N GLN A 117 17.50 -2.75 14.00
CA GLN A 117 17.15 -1.34 14.23
C GLN A 117 16.76 -0.64 12.94
N THR A 118 17.48 -0.93 11.84
CA THR A 118 17.14 -0.41 10.52
C THR A 118 15.78 -0.89 10.07
N ASP A 119 15.53 -2.20 10.11
CA ASP A 119 14.25 -2.80 9.70
C ASP A 119 13.08 -2.22 10.51
N MET A 120 13.24 -2.00 11.82
CA MET A 120 12.23 -1.33 12.64
C MET A 120 11.92 0.11 12.16
N LYS A 121 12.95 0.89 11.82
CA LYS A 121 12.77 2.25 11.29
C LYS A 121 12.10 2.25 9.91
N LEU A 122 12.38 1.26 9.08
CA LEU A 122 11.75 1.12 7.76
C LEU A 122 10.27 0.78 7.90
N VAL A 123 9.90 -0.12 8.81
CA VAL A 123 8.50 -0.46 9.10
C VAL A 123 7.72 0.76 9.60
N ILE A 124 8.29 1.56 10.51
CA ILE A 124 7.65 2.80 11.00
C ILE A 124 7.36 3.77 9.84
N GLN A 125 8.26 3.88 8.87
CA GLN A 125 8.04 4.72 7.68
C GLN A 125 6.92 4.17 6.79
N LEU A 126 6.80 2.84 6.65
CA LEU A 126 5.68 2.22 5.94
C LEU A 126 4.35 2.47 6.65
N ASP A 127 4.30 2.31 7.98
CA ASP A 127 3.10 2.58 8.77
C ASP A 127 2.66 4.05 8.65
N GLN A 128 3.62 4.98 8.65
CA GLN A 128 3.32 6.40 8.41
C GLN A 128 2.70 6.61 7.02
N LYS A 129 3.20 5.92 5.98
CA LYS A 129 2.61 6.01 4.63
C LYS A 129 1.20 5.47 4.54
N VAL A 130 0.90 4.38 5.24
CA VAL A 130 -0.48 3.88 5.34
C VAL A 130 -1.38 4.93 5.99
N SER A 131 -0.93 5.55 7.08
CA SER A 131 -1.68 6.62 7.74
C SER A 131 -1.90 7.84 6.83
N ASP A 132 -0.87 8.26 6.09
CA ASP A 132 -0.97 9.39 5.14
C ASP A 132 -1.99 9.09 4.03
N GLN A 133 -1.97 7.87 3.47
CA GLN A 133 -2.93 7.43 2.46
C GLN A 133 -4.36 7.43 2.99
N GLN A 134 -4.58 6.91 4.21
CA GLN A 134 -5.89 6.93 4.87
C GLN A 134 -6.40 8.36 5.02
N VAL A 135 -5.57 9.29 5.51
CA VAL A 135 -5.93 10.71 5.66
C VAL A 135 -6.30 11.35 4.32
N THR A 136 -5.53 11.07 3.27
CA THR A 136 -5.83 11.63 1.94
C THR A 136 -7.17 11.13 1.40
N LEU A 137 -7.47 9.84 1.53
CA LEU A 137 -8.72 9.26 1.05
C LEU A 137 -9.92 9.69 1.88
N GLU A 138 -9.76 9.80 3.21
CA GLU A 138 -10.78 10.35 4.11
C GLU A 138 -11.11 11.81 3.77
N LYS A 139 -10.09 12.65 3.54
CA LYS A 139 -10.27 14.05 3.13
C LYS A 139 -10.86 14.21 1.74
N ALA A 140 -10.59 13.26 0.84
CA ALA A 140 -11.23 13.19 -0.47
C ALA A 140 -12.70 12.70 -0.40
N GLY A 141 -13.18 12.33 0.78
CA GLY A 141 -14.55 11.87 1.00
C GLY A 141 -14.82 10.46 0.48
N VAL A 142 -13.77 9.64 0.28
CA VAL A 142 -13.92 8.29 -0.26
C VAL A 142 -14.52 7.37 0.82
N PRO A 143 -15.71 6.77 0.60
CA PRO A 143 -16.36 5.96 1.61
C PRO A 143 -15.54 4.74 2.05
N GLY A 144 -15.56 4.45 3.35
CA GLY A 144 -14.84 3.31 3.94
C GLY A 144 -13.39 3.62 4.35
N PHE A 145 -12.89 4.81 4.01
CA PHE A 145 -11.56 5.27 4.43
C PHE A 145 -11.64 6.23 5.61
N PHE A 146 -10.85 5.92 6.63
CA PHE A 146 -10.64 6.68 7.84
C PHE A 146 -9.34 6.22 8.49
N VAL A 147 -8.72 7.06 9.31
CA VAL A 147 -7.47 6.67 9.99
C VAL A 147 -7.71 5.55 11.00
N THR A 148 -7.00 4.42 10.83
CA THR A 148 -7.11 3.27 11.74
C THR A 148 -5.87 2.38 11.69
N ASN A 149 -5.52 1.81 12.85
CA ASN A 149 -4.47 0.82 13.02
C ASN A 149 -5.02 -0.59 13.31
N LYS A 150 -6.35 -0.78 13.32
CA LYS A 150 -6.95 -2.08 13.58
C LYS A 150 -6.74 -2.99 12.36
N PRO A 151 -6.10 -4.17 12.51
CA PRO A 151 -5.72 -5.00 11.36
C PRO A 151 -6.90 -5.40 10.46
N ILE A 152 -8.08 -5.59 11.03
CA ILE A 152 -9.28 -5.94 10.26
C ILE A 152 -9.76 -4.78 9.39
N GLU A 153 -9.75 -3.55 9.91
CA GLU A 153 -10.22 -2.36 9.19
C GLU A 153 -9.23 -1.96 8.10
N VAL A 154 -7.92 -2.02 8.41
CA VAL A 154 -6.85 -1.82 7.40
C VAL A 154 -7.01 -2.82 6.26
N LYS A 155 -7.27 -4.10 6.56
CA LYS A 155 -7.50 -5.10 5.50
C LYS A 155 -8.74 -4.83 4.66
N VAL A 156 -9.82 -4.33 5.26
CA VAL A 156 -11.01 -3.93 4.50
C VAL A 156 -10.69 -2.75 3.57
N GLN A 157 -10.00 -1.73 4.05
CA GLN A 157 -9.55 -0.59 3.23
C GLN A 157 -8.64 -1.03 2.07
N MET A 158 -7.77 -2.02 2.29
CA MET A 158 -6.97 -2.62 1.21
C MET A 158 -7.83 -3.28 0.13
N TYR A 159 -8.91 -3.99 0.50
CA TYR A 159 -9.84 -4.57 -0.47
C TYR A 159 -10.59 -3.48 -1.24
N LEU A 160 -11.02 -2.41 -0.58
CA LEU A 160 -11.66 -1.27 -1.24
C LEU A 160 -10.71 -0.60 -2.25
N LEU A 161 -9.43 -0.43 -1.91
CA LEU A 161 -8.42 0.07 -2.85
C LEU A 161 -8.26 -0.84 -4.07
N ASP A 162 -8.21 -2.16 -3.85
CA ASP A 162 -8.16 -3.14 -4.94
C ASP A 162 -9.38 -3.04 -5.85
N PHE A 163 -10.58 -2.86 -5.29
CA PHE A 163 -11.80 -2.67 -6.07
C PHE A 163 -11.72 -1.44 -6.96
N ILE A 164 -11.31 -0.29 -6.40
CA ILE A 164 -11.15 0.96 -7.15
C ILE A 164 -10.13 0.77 -8.29
N LEU A 165 -9.00 0.10 -8.02
CA LEU A 165 -7.97 -0.16 -9.01
C LEU A 165 -8.45 -1.12 -10.12
N ARG A 166 -9.22 -2.15 -9.78
CA ARG A 166 -9.80 -3.08 -10.78
C ARG A 166 -10.82 -2.37 -11.66
N LEU A 167 -11.70 -1.56 -11.09
CA LEU A 167 -12.67 -0.73 -11.83
C LEU A 167 -11.98 0.26 -12.76
N SER A 168 -10.86 0.87 -12.34
CA SER A 168 -10.11 1.82 -13.17
C SER A 168 -9.53 1.22 -14.46
N LYS A 169 -9.54 -0.12 -14.59
CA LYS A 169 -9.06 -0.86 -15.75
C LYS A 169 -10.21 -1.44 -16.59
N MET A 170 -11.45 -1.24 -16.19
CA MET A 170 -12.63 -1.73 -16.91
C MET A 170 -13.14 -0.67 -17.89
N ASP A 171 -13.79 -1.12 -18.96
CA ASP A 171 -14.53 -0.24 -19.87
C ASP A 171 -15.84 0.18 -19.20
N ILE A 172 -15.82 1.32 -18.53
CA ILE A 172 -16.99 1.85 -17.84
C ILE A 172 -17.92 2.52 -18.87
N PRO A 173 -19.23 2.22 -18.88
CA PRO A 173 -20.18 2.87 -19.77
C PRO A 173 -20.20 4.39 -19.58
N ASN A 174 -20.15 5.13 -20.70
CA ASN A 174 -20.28 6.59 -20.76
C ASN A 174 -21.71 7.06 -21.01
#